data_AF-A0A1J3J607-F1
#
_entry.id   AF-A0A1J3J607-F1
#
_cell.length_a   1.000
_cell.length_b   1.000
_cell.length_c   1.000
_cell.angle_alpha   90.00
_cell.angle_beta   90.00
_cell.angle_gamma   90.00
#
_symmetry.space_group_name_H-M   'P 1'
#
loop_
_entity.id
_entity.type
_entity.pdbx_description
1 polymer ?
#
loop_
_entity_poly.entity_id
_entity_poly.type
_entity_poly.pdbx_seq_one_letter_code
_entity_poly.pdbx_strand_id
1 'polypeptide(L)'
;LLSDCLLTAVKVLMNLTNDNPVGCRQVAACRGLESMAELIAGHFPSFTRSPLFSEMEMPGKCNQKDKHLTDQELDLLVAILGLLVNLVEKDGINRSRLAAASVPITNPEGLQESEQDMIPLLCSIFLTNQGSDDAKEETTAFTLDDEEAVLQSEKEAEKMIVEAYSALLLAFLSTESRSIRNAIRDYLPKRNLAILVPVLDRFVAFHTTLDMIPPETHKAVMEVIESCKLP
;
A
#
# COMPACT_ATOMS: atom_id res chain seq x y z
N LEU A 1 17.05 -17.86 -0.99
CA LEU A 1 17.93 -17.60 0.18
C LEU A 1 17.97 -16.12 0.58
N LEU A 2 18.42 -15.20 -0.28
CA LEU A 2 18.45 -13.76 0.07
C LEU A 2 17.04 -13.17 0.24
N SER A 3 16.13 -13.47 -0.70
CA SER A 3 14.72 -13.05 -0.63
C SER A 3 14.00 -13.59 0.61
N ASP A 4 14.20 -14.88 0.93
CA ASP A 4 13.61 -15.51 2.12
C ASP A 4 14.15 -14.89 3.42
N CYS A 5 15.45 -14.57 3.45
CA CYS A 5 16.07 -13.91 4.59
C CYS A 5 15.49 -12.51 4.79
N LEU A 6 15.34 -11.75 3.71
CA LEU A 6 14.73 -10.41 3.74
C LEU A 6 13.28 -10.48 4.24
N LEU A 7 12.45 -11.35 3.65
CA LEU A 7 11.07 -11.56 4.07
C LEU A 7 10.97 -11.92 5.56
N THR A 8 11.82 -12.84 6.01
CA THR A 8 11.86 -13.26 7.42
C THR A 8 12.26 -12.10 8.33
N ALA A 9 13.26 -11.29 7.94
CA ALA A 9 13.69 -10.13 8.71
C ALA A 9 12.57 -9.09 8.84
N VAL A 10 11.86 -8.78 7.75
CA VAL A 10 10.71 -7.87 7.79
C VAL A 10 9.59 -8.43 8.67
N LYS A 11 9.25 -9.72 8.56
CA LYS A 11 8.25 -10.37 9.42
C LYS A 11 8.63 -10.32 10.91
N VAL A 12 9.92 -10.48 11.24
CA VAL A 12 10.41 -10.32 12.62
C VAL A 12 10.24 -8.87 13.10
N LEU A 13 10.59 -7.88 12.29
CA LEU A 13 10.40 -6.47 12.63
C LEU A 13 8.93 -6.12 12.80
N MET A 14 8.05 -6.65 11.96
CA MET A 14 6.60 -6.49 12.07
C MET A 14 6.10 -7.00 13.43
N ASN A 15 6.56 -8.17 13.86
CA ASN A 15 6.22 -8.70 15.18
C ASN A 15 6.79 -7.87 16.34
N LEU A 16 8.03 -7.39 16.22
CA LEU A 16 8.69 -6.57 17.25
C LEU A 16 8.06 -5.17 17.39
N THR A 17 7.36 -4.70 16.37
CA THR A 17 6.70 -3.39 16.35
C THR A 17 5.20 -3.48 16.64
N ASN A 18 4.59 -4.65 16.49
CA ASN A 18 3.18 -4.87 16.80
C ASN A 18 2.88 -4.56 18.28
N ASP A 19 2.01 -3.57 18.51
CA ASP A 19 1.67 -3.02 19.82
C ASP A 19 2.86 -2.71 20.74
N ASN A 20 4.03 -2.41 20.16
CA ASN A 20 5.25 -2.16 20.90
C ASN A 20 5.86 -0.80 20.53
N PRO A 21 5.53 0.27 21.27
CA PRO A 21 5.98 1.62 20.93
C PRO A 21 7.51 1.78 21.09
N VAL A 22 8.17 0.98 21.94
CA VAL A 22 9.64 0.97 22.04
C VAL A 22 10.23 0.36 20.77
N GLY A 23 9.67 -0.76 20.30
CA GLY A 23 10.03 -1.40 19.03
C GLY A 23 9.89 -0.43 17.86
N CYS A 24 8.74 0.25 17.74
CA CYS A 24 8.52 1.23 16.66
C CYS A 24 9.57 2.34 16.66
N ARG A 25 9.87 2.92 17.83
CA ARG A 25 10.88 3.98 17.94
C ARG A 25 12.29 3.49 17.59
N GLN A 26 12.67 2.29 18.02
CA GLN A 26 14.00 1.75 17.71
C GLN A 26 14.17 1.42 16.24
N VAL A 27 13.17 0.80 15.62
CA VAL A 27 13.19 0.50 14.18
C VAL A 27 13.26 1.80 13.37
N ALA A 28 12.46 2.81 13.73
CA ALA A 28 12.50 4.12 13.07
C ALA A 28 13.82 4.88 13.32
N ALA A 29 14.43 4.76 14.49
CA ALA A 29 15.74 5.35 14.79
C ALA A 29 16.86 4.72 13.95
N CYS A 30 16.73 3.44 13.59
CA CYS A 30 17.64 2.71 12.71
C CYS A 30 17.32 2.87 11.22
N ARG A 31 16.67 3.96 10.80
CA ARG A 31 16.25 4.25 9.42
C ARG A 31 15.28 3.21 8.81
N GLY A 32 14.51 2.51 9.64
CA GLY A 32 13.59 1.47 9.16
C GLY A 32 12.54 1.97 8.17
N LEU A 33 12.04 3.20 8.33
CA LEU A 33 11.07 3.80 7.41
C LEU A 33 11.68 4.00 6.01
N GLU A 34 12.86 4.60 5.97
CA GLU A 34 13.61 4.88 4.74
C GLU A 34 14.02 3.59 4.04
N SER A 35 14.53 2.60 4.79
CA SER A 35 14.87 1.29 4.23
C SER A 35 13.66 0.55 3.66
N MET A 36 12.48 0.62 4.30
CA MET A 36 11.27 0.03 3.73
C MET A 36 10.82 0.74 2.45
N ALA A 37 10.92 2.07 2.39
CA ALA A 37 10.63 2.83 1.17
C ALA A 37 11.60 2.46 0.03
N GLU A 38 12.90 2.35 0.34
CA GLU A 38 13.94 1.94 -0.63
C GLU A 38 13.68 0.52 -1.15
N LEU A 39 13.28 -0.41 -0.27
CA LEU A 39 12.90 -1.76 -0.67
C LEU A 39 11.69 -1.76 -1.61
N ILE A 40 10.67 -0.95 -1.34
CA ILE A 40 9.49 -0.85 -2.22
C ILE A 40 9.92 -0.34 -3.60
N ALA A 41 10.63 0.79 -3.67
CA ALA A 41 11.02 1.37 -4.95
C ALA A 41 12.00 0.49 -5.74
N GLY A 42 12.92 -0.19 -5.05
CA GLY A 42 13.91 -1.06 -5.68
C GLY A 42 13.37 -2.41 -6.15
N HIS A 43 12.48 -3.04 -5.36
CA HIS A 43 11.92 -4.36 -5.70
C HIS A 43 10.66 -4.30 -6.55
N PHE A 44 9.91 -3.19 -6.51
CA PHE A 44 8.62 -3.07 -7.18
C PHE A 44 8.56 -1.85 -8.13
N PRO A 45 9.38 -1.85 -9.19
CA PRO A 45 9.49 -0.71 -10.13
C PRO A 45 8.21 -0.45 -10.93
N SER A 46 7.21 -1.34 -10.88
CA SER A 46 5.88 -1.10 -11.46
C SER A 46 5.17 0.06 -10.76
N PHE A 47 5.40 0.29 -9.47
CA PHE A 47 4.74 1.33 -8.68
C PHE A 47 5.48 2.67 -8.69
N THR A 48 6.70 2.73 -9.22
CA THR A 48 7.48 3.97 -9.27
C THR A 48 7.07 4.89 -10.43
N ARG A 49 6.15 4.45 -11.30
CA ARG A 49 5.54 5.31 -12.32
C ARG A 49 4.41 6.12 -11.70
N SER A 50 4.30 7.39 -12.08
CA SER A 50 3.31 8.28 -11.51
C SER A 50 1.87 7.81 -11.80
N PRO A 51 0.99 7.74 -10.77
CA PRO A 51 -0.37 7.20 -10.92
C PRO A 51 -1.26 8.04 -11.86
N LEU A 52 -0.92 9.32 -12.07
CA LEU A 52 -1.70 10.25 -12.91
C LEU A 52 -1.31 10.22 -14.39
N PHE A 53 -0.18 9.61 -14.75
CA PHE A 53 0.34 9.64 -16.12
C PHE A 53 -0.14 8.47 -16.99
N SER A 54 -0.89 7.50 -16.43
CA SER A 54 -1.44 6.38 -17.18
C SER A 54 -2.52 6.79 -18.20
N GLU A 55 -3.07 8.01 -18.13
CA GLU A 55 -4.14 8.48 -19.05
C GLU A 55 -3.60 9.11 -20.35
N MET A 56 -2.29 9.37 -20.46
CA MET A 56 -1.70 10.08 -21.61
C MET A 56 -0.87 9.19 -22.55
N GLU A 57 -0.96 7.87 -22.43
CA GLU A 57 -0.27 6.96 -23.35
C GLU A 57 -0.95 6.93 -24.72
N MET A 58 -0.20 7.37 -25.74
CA MET A 58 -0.54 7.26 -27.16
C MET A 58 -0.78 5.78 -27.55
N PRO A 59 -1.76 5.48 -28.42
CA PRO A 59 -2.05 4.11 -28.82
C PRO A 59 -0.91 3.59 -29.71
N GLY A 60 0.02 2.82 -29.14
CA GLY A 60 1.03 2.14 -29.96
C GLY A 60 2.31 1.64 -29.28
N LYS A 61 2.61 1.95 -28.01
CA LYS A 61 3.84 1.47 -27.36
C LYS A 61 3.70 1.25 -25.84
N CYS A 62 3.07 0.15 -25.43
CA CYS A 62 3.74 -0.91 -24.66
C CYS A 62 2.77 -2.07 -24.43
N ASN A 63 3.05 -3.23 -25.02
CA ASN A 63 2.52 -4.49 -24.48
C ASN A 63 3.31 -4.81 -23.19
N GLN A 64 3.17 -3.99 -22.15
CA GLN A 64 3.50 -4.42 -20.80
C GLN A 64 2.28 -5.18 -20.31
N LYS A 65 2.20 -6.47 -20.69
CA LYS A 65 1.38 -7.42 -19.94
C LYS A 65 1.69 -7.20 -18.47
N ASP A 66 0.66 -6.95 -17.66
CA ASP A 66 0.72 -6.93 -16.21
C ASP A 66 1.73 -7.97 -15.72
N LYS A 67 2.93 -7.51 -15.35
CA LYS A 67 3.93 -8.41 -14.82
C LYS A 67 3.50 -8.67 -13.39
N HIS A 68 2.64 -9.68 -13.25
CA HIS A 68 2.11 -10.13 -11.97
C HIS A 68 3.28 -10.34 -11.00
N LEU A 69 3.15 -9.80 -9.80
CA LEU A 69 4.08 -10.09 -8.73
C LEU A 69 4.02 -11.59 -8.42
N THR A 70 5.16 -12.22 -8.20
CA THR A 70 5.18 -13.57 -7.68
C THR A 70 4.59 -13.61 -6.27
N ASP A 71 4.06 -14.75 -5.83
CA ASP A 71 3.50 -14.91 -4.48
C ASP A 71 4.49 -14.44 -3.40
N GLN A 72 5.78 -14.73 -3.61
CA GLN A 72 6.86 -14.28 -2.72
C GLN A 72 7.06 -12.76 -2.69
N GLU A 73 6.92 -12.09 -3.84
CA GLU A 73 6.99 -10.63 -3.94
C GLU A 73 5.77 -9.98 -3.26
N LEU A 74 4.58 -10.55 -3.41
CA LEU A 74 3.38 -10.11 -2.70
C LEU A 74 3.52 -10.28 -1.19
N ASP A 75 4.00 -11.44 -0.75
CA ASP A 75 4.28 -11.74 0.66
C ASP A 75 5.23 -10.70 1.29
N LEU A 76 6.27 -10.32 0.53
CA LEU A 76 7.22 -9.29 0.94
C LEU A 76 6.56 -7.91 0.97
N LEU A 77 5.80 -7.54 -0.06
CA LEU A 77 5.11 -6.25 -0.11
C LEU A 77 4.14 -6.10 1.07
N VAL A 78 3.30 -7.11 1.32
CA VAL A 78 2.36 -7.12 2.45
C VAL A 78 3.10 -7.03 3.79
N ALA A 79 4.20 -7.76 3.96
CA ALA A 79 5.01 -7.68 5.17
C ALA A 79 5.63 -6.28 5.38
N ILE A 80 6.10 -5.64 4.31
CA ILE A 80 6.63 -4.27 4.36
C ILE A 80 5.52 -3.28 4.73
N LEU A 81 4.37 -3.35 4.06
CA LEU A 81 3.23 -2.45 4.33
C LEU A 81 2.71 -2.63 5.76
N GLY A 82 2.59 -3.87 6.24
CA GLY A 82 2.19 -4.18 7.62
C GLY A 82 3.18 -3.63 8.66
N LEU A 83 4.48 -3.77 8.41
CA LEU A 83 5.50 -3.14 9.25
C LEU A 83 5.36 -1.61 9.25
N LEU A 84 5.18 -0.98 8.08
CA LEU A 84 4.98 0.46 8.00
C LEU A 84 3.73 0.90 8.78
N VAL A 85 2.63 0.15 8.73
CA VAL A 85 1.41 0.44 9.52
C VAL A 85 1.74 0.47 11.02
N ASN A 86 2.42 -0.57 11.53
CA ASN A 86 2.82 -0.63 12.94
C ASN A 86 3.67 0.59 13.34
N LEU A 87 4.57 1.03 12.46
CA LEU A 87 5.45 2.16 12.73
C LEU A 87 4.71 3.50 12.79
N VAL A 88 3.59 3.66 12.09
CA VAL A 88 2.91 4.97 11.94
C VAL A 88 1.58 5.09 12.69
N GLU A 89 0.92 3.98 13.04
CA GLU A 89 -0.40 3.96 13.69
C GLU A 89 -0.43 4.87 14.93
N LYS A 90 0.56 4.70 15.83
CA LYS A 90 0.60 5.35 17.14
C LYS A 90 1.69 6.43 17.26
N ASP A 91 2.41 6.75 16.19
CA ASP A 91 3.57 7.67 16.22
C ASP A 91 3.50 8.73 15.09
N GLY A 92 3.21 9.97 15.47
CA GLY A 92 3.14 11.10 14.53
C GLY A 92 4.49 11.52 13.96
N ILE A 93 5.59 11.35 14.70
CA ILE A 93 6.93 11.63 14.19
C ILE A 93 7.23 10.66 13.04
N ASN A 94 6.87 9.38 13.19
CA ASN A 94 7.03 8.39 12.12
C ASN A 94 6.14 8.68 10.92
N ARG A 95 4.89 9.13 11.13
CA ARG A 95 4.03 9.60 10.01
C ARG A 95 4.67 10.74 9.24
N SER A 96 5.12 11.78 9.95
CA SER A 96 5.78 12.94 9.34
C SER A 96 7.03 12.52 8.56
N ARG A 97 7.86 11.64 9.13
CA ARG A 97 9.08 11.12 8.47
C ARG A 97 8.77 10.28 7.24
N LEU A 98 7.81 9.36 7.32
CA LEU A 98 7.44 8.52 6.19
C LEU A 98 6.82 9.34 5.05
N ALA A 99 5.98 10.33 5.37
CA ALA A 99 5.37 11.21 4.37
C ALA A 99 6.40 12.09 3.64
N ALA A 100 7.48 12.46 4.33
CA ALA A 100 8.59 13.24 3.77
C ALA A 100 9.70 12.38 3.15
N ALA A 101 9.58 11.05 3.21
CA ALA A 101 10.59 10.17 2.66
C ALA A 101 10.59 10.24 1.12
N SER A 102 11.80 10.33 0.56
CA SER A 102 12.05 10.21 -0.87
C SER A 102 13.20 9.24 -1.08
N VAL A 103 13.10 8.41 -2.12
CA VAL A 103 14.05 7.32 -2.38
C VAL A 103 14.63 7.43 -3.78
N PRO A 104 15.93 7.13 -3.95
CA PRO A 104 16.55 7.17 -5.26
C PRO A 104 16.00 6.03 -6.14
N ILE A 105 15.58 6.37 -7.36
CA ILE A 105 15.26 5.39 -8.42
C ILE A 105 16.33 5.46 -9.50
N THR A 106 16.82 4.28 -9.88
CA THR A 106 17.65 4.11 -11.07
C THR A 106 16.76 3.94 -12.30
N ASN A 107 16.76 4.92 -13.20
CA ASN A 107 16.10 4.76 -14.49
C ASN A 107 16.81 3.68 -15.33
N PRO A 108 16.07 2.83 -16.07
CA PRO A 108 16.65 1.76 -16.90
C PRO A 108 17.60 2.26 -17.99
N GLU A 109 17.53 3.56 -18.33
CA GLU A 109 18.42 4.22 -19.29
C GLU A 109 19.71 4.77 -18.65
N GLY A 110 19.88 4.66 -17.32
CA GLY A 110 21.13 4.93 -16.61
C GLY A 110 21.60 6.39 -16.60
N LEU A 111 20.77 7.33 -17.06
CA LEU A 111 21.20 8.71 -17.34
C LEU A 111 20.73 9.76 -16.33
N GLN A 112 19.73 9.46 -15.48
CA GLN A 112 19.28 10.36 -14.40
C GLN A 112 18.81 9.55 -13.18
N GLU A 113 19.45 9.83 -12.03
CA GLU A 113 18.92 9.50 -10.71
C GLU A 113 17.72 10.43 -10.46
N SER A 114 16.52 9.85 -10.40
CA SER A 114 15.31 10.56 -10.00
C SER A 114 14.93 10.11 -8.59
N GLU A 115 14.40 11.03 -7.79
CA GLU A 115 13.86 10.69 -6.48
C GLU A 115 12.37 10.38 -6.58
N GLN A 116 11.90 9.45 -5.76
CA GLN A 116 10.50 9.08 -5.64
C GLN A 116 9.98 9.34 -4.25
N ASP A 117 9.03 10.25 -4.17
CA ASP A 117 8.34 10.54 -2.93
C ASP A 117 7.42 9.38 -2.55
N MET A 118 7.38 9.13 -1.24
CA MET A 118 6.63 8.01 -0.68
C MET A 118 5.12 8.13 -0.89
N ILE A 119 4.56 9.35 -0.85
CA ILE A 119 3.12 9.58 -1.05
C ILE A 119 2.65 9.10 -2.44
N PRO A 120 3.22 9.59 -3.56
CA PRO A 120 2.84 9.08 -4.87
C PRO A 120 3.11 7.59 -5.06
N LEU A 121 4.15 7.03 -4.43
CA LEU A 121 4.44 5.59 -4.46
C LEU A 121 3.32 4.78 -3.80
N LEU A 122 2.91 5.16 -2.58
CA LEU A 122 1.80 4.53 -1.87
C LEU A 122 0.46 4.69 -2.60
N CYS A 123 0.23 5.86 -3.22
CA CYS A 123 -0.96 6.06 -4.05
C CYS A 123 -0.94 5.15 -5.28
N SER A 124 0.21 4.95 -5.93
CA SER A 124 0.32 4.00 -7.04
C SER A 124 0.04 2.57 -6.59
N ILE A 125 0.59 2.13 -5.45
CA ILE A 125 0.33 0.80 -4.90
C ILE A 125 -1.18 0.61 -4.65
N PHE A 126 -1.83 1.59 -4.03
CA PHE A 126 -3.27 1.56 -3.79
C PHE A 126 -4.06 1.44 -5.10
N LEU A 127 -3.81 2.34 -6.07
CA LEU A 127 -4.58 2.41 -7.31
C LEU A 127 -4.36 1.20 -8.23
N THR A 128 -3.14 0.66 -8.29
CA THR A 128 -2.83 -0.53 -9.10
C THR A 128 -3.47 -1.81 -8.53
N ASN A 129 -3.72 -1.85 -7.22
CA ASN A 129 -4.34 -2.98 -6.55
C ASN A 129 -5.82 -2.76 -6.25
N GLN A 130 -6.38 -1.62 -6.68
CA GLN A 130 -7.77 -1.32 -6.47
C GLN A 130 -8.65 -2.37 -7.14
N GLY A 131 -9.51 -3.01 -6.35
CA GLY A 131 -10.51 -3.93 -6.88
C GLY A 131 -11.48 -3.16 -7.79
N SER A 132 -11.82 -3.71 -8.95
CA SER A 132 -12.90 -3.14 -9.77
C SER A 132 -14.21 -3.25 -8.99
N ASP A 133 -14.65 -2.15 -8.37
CA ASP A 133 -16.02 -2.03 -7.84
C ASP A 133 -17.09 -2.10 -8.96
N ASP A 134 -16.66 -2.10 -10.22
CA ASP A 134 -17.45 -2.36 -11.44
C ASP A 134 -17.69 -3.86 -11.72
N ALA A 135 -17.78 -4.70 -10.68
CA ALA A 135 -18.43 -6.01 -10.81
C ALA A 135 -19.97 -5.89 -10.77
N LYS A 136 -20.51 -4.76 -11.26
CA LYS A 136 -21.92 -4.57 -11.56
C LYS A 136 -22.05 -4.21 -13.04
N GLU A 137 -22.62 -5.18 -13.76
CA GLU A 137 -23.15 -5.11 -15.13
C GLU A 137 -22.19 -5.47 -16.29
N GLU A 138 -22.39 -6.72 -16.71
CA GLU A 138 -22.48 -7.20 -18.09
C GLU A 138 -21.26 -7.85 -18.78
N THR A 139 -21.43 -9.16 -18.94
CA THR A 139 -21.10 -9.94 -20.14
C THR A 139 -19.63 -10.31 -20.40
N THR A 140 -19.14 -11.29 -19.64
CA THR A 140 -18.57 -12.51 -20.24
C THR A 140 -18.59 -13.63 -19.21
N ALA A 141 -19.72 -14.33 -19.12
CA ALA A 141 -19.73 -15.70 -18.62
C ALA A 141 -19.02 -16.59 -19.66
N PHE A 142 -17.71 -16.41 -19.83
CA PHE A 142 -16.87 -17.47 -20.37
C PHE A 142 -16.68 -18.44 -19.22
N THR A 143 -17.06 -19.68 -19.48
CA THR A 143 -16.87 -20.84 -18.62
C THR A 143 -15.38 -20.99 -18.32
N LEU A 144 -14.88 -20.35 -17.26
CA LEU A 144 -13.60 -20.69 -16.67
C LEU A 144 -13.71 -22.11 -16.14
N ASP A 145 -12.68 -22.92 -16.40
CA ASP A 145 -12.53 -24.20 -15.72
C ASP A 145 -12.46 -23.94 -14.19
N ASP A 146 -12.95 -24.88 -13.37
CA ASP A 146 -13.07 -24.68 -11.92
C ASP A 146 -11.71 -24.28 -11.29
N GLU A 147 -10.60 -24.77 -11.86
CA GLU A 147 -9.23 -24.43 -11.45
C GLU A 147 -8.82 -22.98 -11.81
N GLU A 148 -9.21 -22.48 -12.99
CA GLU A 148 -8.90 -21.11 -13.41
C GLU A 148 -9.71 -20.08 -12.60
N ALA A 149 -10.95 -20.41 -12.25
CA ALA A 149 -11.79 -19.57 -11.39
C ALA A 149 -11.22 -19.47 -9.96
N VAL A 150 -10.69 -20.57 -9.41
CA VAL A 150 -10.05 -20.56 -8.08
C VAL A 150 -8.78 -19.71 -8.10
N LEU A 151 -7.89 -19.90 -9.07
CA LEU A 151 -6.65 -19.11 -9.18
C LEU A 151 -6.92 -17.61 -9.36
N GLN A 152 -7.99 -17.25 -10.06
CA GLN A 152 -8.40 -15.86 -10.20
C GLN A 152 -8.89 -15.27 -8.87
N SER A 153 -9.66 -16.05 -8.10
CA SER A 153 -10.14 -15.63 -6.77
C SER A 153 -9.01 -15.43 -5.75
N GLU A 154 -7.97 -16.28 -5.80
CA GLU A 154 -6.79 -16.14 -4.93
C GLU A 154 -6.04 -14.84 -5.22
N LYS A 155 -5.82 -14.54 -6.51
CA LYS A 155 -5.17 -13.29 -6.94
C LYS A 155 -5.95 -12.05 -6.54
N GLU A 156 -7.28 -12.11 -6.63
CA GLU A 156 -8.14 -11.02 -6.19
C GLU A 156 -8.03 -10.80 -4.68
N ALA A 157 -7.96 -11.88 -3.89
CA ALA A 157 -7.73 -11.80 -2.45
C ALA A 157 -6.38 -11.15 -2.11
N GLU A 158 -5.31 -11.51 -2.80
CA GLU A 158 -3.98 -10.91 -2.59
C GLU A 158 -3.96 -9.40 -2.91
N LYS A 159 -4.58 -9.01 -4.03
CA LYS A 159 -4.73 -7.59 -4.39
C LYS A 159 -5.53 -6.83 -3.34
N MET A 160 -6.64 -7.40 -2.85
CA MET A 160 -7.44 -6.78 -1.78
C MET A 160 -6.63 -6.58 -0.49
N ILE A 161 -5.70 -7.47 -0.16
CA ILE A 161 -4.82 -7.30 1.01
C ILE A 161 -3.88 -6.11 0.79
N VAL A 162 -3.19 -6.04 -0.35
CA VAL A 162 -2.28 -4.92 -0.68
C VAL A 162 -3.03 -3.58 -0.74
N GLU A 163 -4.23 -3.58 -1.35
CA GLU A 163 -5.14 -2.45 -1.39
C GLU A 163 -5.48 -1.96 0.03
N ALA A 164 -5.85 -2.87 0.93
CA ALA A 164 -6.25 -2.51 2.29
C ALA A 164 -5.09 -1.94 3.12
N TYR A 165 -3.91 -2.55 3.08
CA TYR A 165 -2.75 -2.05 3.83
C TYR A 165 -2.23 -0.71 3.28
N SER A 166 -2.23 -0.52 1.96
CA SER A 166 -1.87 0.77 1.35
C SER A 166 -2.91 1.85 1.65
N ALA A 167 -4.20 1.55 1.60
CA ALA A 167 -5.26 2.45 2.02
C ALA A 167 -5.12 2.86 3.49
N LEU A 168 -4.83 1.91 4.39
CA LEU A 168 -4.64 2.16 5.81
C LEU A 168 -3.45 3.08 6.09
N LEU A 169 -2.32 2.86 5.40
CA LEU A 169 -1.16 3.76 5.47
C LEU A 169 -1.50 5.18 5.02
N LEU A 170 -2.10 5.33 3.84
CA LEU A 170 -2.51 6.63 3.31
C LEU A 170 -3.44 7.35 4.28
N ALA A 171 -4.38 6.61 4.86
CA ALA A 171 -5.35 7.13 5.81
C ALA A 171 -4.66 7.61 7.10
N PHE A 172 -3.75 6.82 7.69
CA PHE A 172 -2.95 7.26 8.84
C PHE A 172 -2.11 8.49 8.52
N LEU A 173 -1.38 8.50 7.41
CA LEU A 173 -0.56 9.66 7.00
C LEU A 173 -1.40 10.93 6.82
N SER A 174 -2.64 10.81 6.33
CA SER A 174 -3.55 11.94 6.16
C SER A 174 -3.92 12.65 7.47
N THR A 175 -3.81 11.97 8.61
CA THR A 175 -4.09 12.56 9.93
C THR A 175 -2.96 13.43 10.45
N GLU A 176 -1.78 13.35 9.85
CA GLU A 176 -0.59 14.01 10.38
C GLU A 176 -0.64 15.53 10.17
N SER A 177 -0.98 15.98 8.97
CA SER A 177 -1.13 17.42 8.69
C SER A 177 -2.03 17.67 7.48
N ARG A 178 -2.60 18.89 7.41
CA ARG A 178 -3.36 19.34 6.23
C ARG A 178 -2.53 19.30 4.94
N SER A 179 -1.23 19.56 5.04
CA SER A 179 -0.33 19.53 3.87
C SER A 179 -0.18 18.12 3.33
N ILE A 180 0.09 17.14 4.20
CA ILE A 180 0.21 15.73 3.83
C ILE A 180 -1.12 15.21 3.28
N ARG A 181 -2.24 15.56 3.94
CA ARG A 181 -3.59 15.21 3.48
C ARG A 181 -3.87 15.74 2.07
N ASN A 182 -3.52 16.99 1.79
CA ASN A 182 -3.67 17.58 0.46
C ASN A 182 -2.76 16.92 -0.58
N ALA A 183 -1.51 16.60 -0.23
CA ALA A 183 -0.59 15.90 -1.13
C ALA A 183 -1.13 14.53 -1.53
N ILE A 184 -1.61 13.72 -0.57
CA ILE A 184 -2.26 12.43 -0.85
C ILE A 184 -3.45 12.64 -1.79
N ARG A 185 -4.30 13.61 -1.45
CA ARG A 185 -5.50 13.95 -2.21
C ARG A 185 -5.20 14.29 -3.67
N ASP A 186 -4.10 14.98 -3.95
CA ASP A 186 -3.74 15.40 -5.31
C ASP A 186 -3.35 14.21 -6.21
N TYR A 187 -2.95 13.07 -5.63
CA TYR A 187 -2.66 11.83 -6.35
C TYR A 187 -3.83 10.84 -6.41
N LEU A 188 -4.94 11.12 -5.72
CA LEU A 188 -6.13 10.27 -5.72
C LEU A 188 -7.20 10.78 -6.70
N PRO A 189 -8.00 9.87 -7.31
CA PRO A 189 -9.13 10.24 -8.15
C PRO A 189 -10.10 11.17 -7.42
N LYS A 190 -10.73 12.09 -8.16
CA LYS A 190 -11.69 13.08 -7.64
C LYS A 190 -11.12 14.01 -6.54
N ARG A 191 -9.80 13.98 -6.32
CA ARG A 191 -9.10 14.75 -5.29
C ARG A 191 -9.82 14.72 -3.95
N ASN A 192 -10.06 13.53 -3.42
CA ASN A 192 -10.52 13.31 -2.04
C ASN A 192 -10.05 11.96 -1.51
N LEU A 193 -10.24 11.72 -0.20
CA LEU A 193 -9.86 10.47 0.46
C LEU A 193 -11.04 9.48 0.56
N ALA A 194 -12.21 9.81 0.01
CA ALA A 194 -13.41 8.99 0.14
C ALA A 194 -13.27 7.64 -0.55
N ILE A 195 -12.38 7.51 -1.54
CA ILE A 195 -12.05 6.25 -2.21
C ILE A 195 -11.41 5.22 -1.26
N LEU A 196 -10.79 5.67 -0.16
CA LEU A 196 -10.20 4.78 0.85
C LEU A 196 -11.26 4.17 1.75
N VAL A 197 -12.41 4.82 1.93
CA VAL A 197 -13.43 4.45 2.94
C VAL A 197 -14.01 3.05 2.71
N PRO A 198 -14.49 2.67 1.51
CA PRO A 198 -15.05 1.32 1.30
C PRO A 198 -14.04 0.20 1.58
N VAL A 199 -12.77 0.44 1.26
CA VAL A 199 -11.67 -0.52 1.48
C VAL A 199 -11.41 -0.67 2.98
N LEU A 200 -11.36 0.44 3.72
CA LEU A 200 -11.14 0.43 5.16
C LEU A 200 -12.34 -0.17 5.93
N ASP A 201 -13.58 0.10 5.50
CA ASP A 201 -14.78 -0.52 6.07
C ASP A 201 -14.74 -2.05 5.89
N ARG A 202 -14.34 -2.53 4.70
CA ARG A 202 -14.13 -3.96 4.43
C ARG A 202 -13.01 -4.55 5.29
N PHE A 203 -11.90 -3.83 5.44
CA PHE A 203 -10.78 -4.22 6.30
C PHE A 203 -11.24 -4.42 7.75
N VAL A 204 -11.98 -3.46 8.31
CA VAL A 204 -12.51 -3.55 9.69
C VAL A 204 -13.46 -4.74 9.81
N ALA A 205 -14.44 -4.86 8.92
CA ALA A 205 -15.43 -5.94 8.97
C ALA A 205 -14.78 -7.34 8.92
N PHE A 206 -13.79 -7.51 8.03
CA PHE A 206 -13.04 -8.76 7.90
C PHE A 206 -12.29 -9.10 9.19
N HIS A 207 -11.53 -8.15 9.75
CA HIS A 207 -10.72 -8.43 10.93
C HIS A 207 -11.52 -8.55 12.22
N THR A 208 -12.66 -7.87 12.33
CA THR A 208 -13.62 -8.08 13.44
C THR A 208 -14.21 -9.48 13.38
N THR A 209 -14.47 -10.02 12.18
CA THR A 209 -14.96 -11.39 12.00
C THR A 209 -13.93 -12.43 12.45
N LEU A 210 -12.64 -12.14 12.28
CA LEU A 210 -11.54 -13.01 12.68
C LEU A 210 -11.09 -12.84 14.13
N ASP A 211 -11.63 -11.86 14.86
CA ASP A 211 -11.17 -11.47 16.21
C ASP A 211 -9.66 -11.12 16.27
N MET A 212 -9.16 -10.47 15.21
CA MET A 212 -7.72 -10.22 15.00
C MET A 212 -7.28 -8.78 15.29
N ILE A 213 -8.19 -7.89 15.70
CA ILE A 213 -7.86 -6.48 15.98
C ILE A 213 -8.09 -6.15 17.46
N PRO A 214 -7.07 -5.66 18.18
CA PRO A 214 -7.23 -5.10 19.53
C PRO A 214 -8.20 -3.90 19.54
N PRO A 215 -9.01 -3.71 20.60
CA PRO A 215 -9.98 -2.62 20.70
C PRO A 215 -9.41 -1.23 20.41
N GLU A 216 -8.17 -0.98 20.83
CA GLU A 216 -7.47 0.29 20.64
C GLU A 216 -7.17 0.55 19.16
N THR A 217 -6.66 -0.47 18.44
CA THR A 217 -6.40 -0.39 17.00
C THR A 217 -7.70 -0.26 16.22
N HIS A 218 -8.76 -1.00 16.61
CA HIS A 218 -10.09 -0.85 16.01
C HIS A 218 -10.59 0.59 16.12
N LYS A 219 -10.48 1.19 17.31
CA LYS A 219 -10.87 2.58 17.53
C LYS A 219 -10.06 3.55 16.65
N ALA A 220 -8.75 3.38 16.58
CA ALA A 220 -7.89 4.22 15.75
C ALA A 220 -8.27 4.14 14.26
N VAL A 221 -8.52 2.93 13.75
CA VAL A 221 -8.94 2.73 12.36
C VAL A 221 -10.29 3.41 12.08
N MET A 222 -11.26 3.27 12.99
CA MET A 222 -12.57 3.93 12.86
C MET A 222 -12.46 5.47 12.84
N GLU A 223 -11.62 6.05 13.70
CA GLU A 223 -11.39 7.51 13.71
C GLU A 223 -10.78 8.00 12.39
N VAL A 224 -9.85 7.24 11.83
CA VAL A 224 -9.22 7.55 10.54
C VAL A 224 -10.23 7.42 9.39
N ILE A 225 -11.10 6.41 9.41
CA ILE A 225 -12.19 6.25 8.42
C ILE A 225 -13.09 7.49 8.41
N GLU A 226 -13.51 7.96 9.58
CA GLU A 226 -14.34 9.17 9.68
C GLU A 226 -13.59 10.42 9.17
N SER A 227 -12.29 10.53 9.41
CA SER A 227 -11.45 11.60 8.85
C SER A 227 -11.39 11.57 7.31
N CYS A 228 -11.35 10.38 6.71
CA CYS A 228 -11.34 10.21 5.25
C CYS A 228 -12.66 10.59 4.57
N LYS A 229 -13.79 10.56 5.30
CA LYS A 229 -15.11 11.00 4.81
C LYS A 229 -15.21 12.53 4.68
N LEU A 230 -14.35 13.26 5.39
CA LEU A 230 -14.31 14.72 5.32
C LEU A 230 -13.63 15.19 4.02
N PRO A 231 -14.02 16.36 3.47
CA PRO A 231 -13.43 16.92 2.25
C PRO A 231 -11.98 17.42 2.41
#